data_AF-A0A848NQ35-F1
#
_entry.id   AF-A0A848NQ35-F1
#
_cell.length_a   1.000
_cell.length_b   1.000
_cell.length_c   1.000
_cell.angle_alpha   90.00
_cell.angle_beta   90.00
_cell.angle_gamma   90.00
#
_symmetry.space_group_name_H-M   'P 1'
#
loop_
_entity.id
_entity.type
_entity.pdbx_description
1 polymer ?
#
loop_
_entity_poly.entity_id
_entity_poly.type
_entity_poly.pdbx_seq_one_letter_code
_entity_poly.pdbx_strand_id
1 'polypeptide(L)'
;PGARRRGLEAAGRSGVAGVYVAGKGAGIGGADAAGLAGERAALALLEDAGHAQPAQRARQLEARLAANGRVRDALERAFPFPEDWAADIADDTVVCRCEEVTAGTLRAAVHGTGARELNRLKALTRVGMGRCQGRMCGAGAAEVLAHACGAGPDGVGRLRGQPPVKPIPVDIVCLDRTEKAAP
;
A
#
# COMPACT_ATOMS: atom_id res chain seq x y z
N PRO A 1 15.64 2.34 7.50
CA PRO A 1 14.97 3.12 8.57
C PRO A 1 13.45 3.01 8.40
N GLY A 2 12.84 2.14 9.20
CA GLY A 2 11.52 1.56 8.92
C GLY A 2 10.49 2.54 8.43
N ALA A 3 10.01 2.29 7.21
CA ALA A 3 9.09 3.14 6.47
C ALA A 3 7.77 3.26 7.24
N ARG A 4 7.65 4.30 8.07
CA ARG A 4 6.32 4.84 8.40
C ARG A 4 5.67 5.18 7.06
N ARG A 5 4.46 4.67 6.84
CA ARG A 5 3.71 4.97 5.62
C ARG A 5 3.61 6.50 5.48
N ARG A 6 3.94 7.04 4.31
CA ARG A 6 3.87 8.50 4.05
C ARG A 6 2.47 9.00 4.43
N GLY A 7 2.41 10.08 5.21
CA GLY A 7 1.16 10.69 5.69
C GLY A 7 0.54 10.04 6.93
N LEU A 8 1.26 9.16 7.63
CA LEU A 8 0.88 8.69 8.96
C LEU A 8 1.57 9.55 10.03
N GLU A 9 0.76 10.15 10.88
CA GLU A 9 1.17 10.97 12.01
C GLU A 9 1.39 10.12 13.27
N ALA A 10 1.73 10.78 14.38
CA ALA A 10 1.88 10.12 15.67
C ALA A 10 0.60 9.36 16.06
N ALA A 11 0.77 8.31 16.86
CA ALA A 11 -0.33 7.52 17.42
C ALA A 11 -1.26 6.83 16.41
N GLY A 12 -0.89 6.75 15.13
CA GLY A 12 -1.72 6.13 14.11
C GLY A 12 -2.76 7.07 13.50
N ARG A 13 -2.74 8.37 13.81
CA ARG A 13 -3.52 9.37 13.08
C ARG A 13 -3.06 9.43 11.63
N SER A 14 -3.98 9.50 10.67
CA SER A 14 -3.64 9.77 9.28
C SER A 14 -3.79 11.25 8.97
N GLY A 15 -3.28 11.72 7.83
CA GLY A 15 -3.56 13.06 7.33
C GLY A 15 -5.02 13.34 6.95
N VAL A 16 -5.94 12.38 7.14
CA VAL A 16 -7.39 12.57 6.98
C VAL A 16 -8.04 12.51 8.36
N ALA A 17 -8.73 13.58 8.75
CA ALA A 17 -9.42 13.67 10.03
C ALA A 17 -10.43 12.52 10.21
N GLY A 18 -10.46 11.94 11.41
CA GLY A 18 -11.32 10.79 11.73
C GLY A 18 -10.85 9.45 11.13
N VAL A 19 -9.72 9.43 10.41
CA VAL A 19 -9.15 8.20 9.85
C VAL A 19 -7.85 7.85 10.59
N TYR A 20 -7.84 6.66 11.19
CA TYR A 20 -6.71 6.11 11.93
C TYR A 20 -6.22 4.83 11.25
N VAL A 21 -4.91 4.57 11.34
CA VAL A 21 -4.27 3.39 10.78
C VAL A 21 -3.44 2.72 11.85
N ALA A 22 -3.65 1.42 12.02
CA ALA A 22 -2.92 0.57 12.94
C ALA A 22 -2.54 -0.77 12.30
N GLY A 23 -1.73 -1.55 13.01
CA GLY A 23 -1.26 -2.85 12.53
C GLY A 23 -0.37 -2.76 11.30
N LYS A 24 -0.37 -3.82 10.49
CA LYS A 24 0.49 -3.92 9.29
C LYS A 24 0.19 -2.85 8.22
N GLY A 25 -1.00 -2.25 8.25
CA GLY A 25 -1.35 -1.14 7.36
C GLY A 25 -0.60 0.16 7.66
N ALA A 26 -0.14 0.34 8.90
CA ALA A 26 0.65 1.49 9.34
C ALA A 26 2.17 1.28 9.12
N GLY A 27 2.60 0.02 9.13
CA GLY A 27 4.00 -0.40 8.91
C GLY A 27 4.23 -1.85 9.36
N ILE A 28 5.36 -2.44 8.97
CA ILE A 28 5.72 -3.81 9.33
C ILE A 28 6.41 -3.79 10.70
N GLY A 29 5.84 -4.47 11.70
CA GLY A 29 6.41 -4.51 13.06
C GLY A 29 6.16 -5.79 13.86
N GLY A 30 5.47 -6.79 13.30
CA GLY A 30 5.08 -8.01 14.00
C GLY A 30 3.69 -7.96 14.66
N ALA A 31 3.26 -9.08 15.23
CA ALA A 31 1.93 -9.23 15.84
C ALA A 31 1.77 -8.36 17.10
N ASP A 32 2.78 -8.37 17.98
CA ASP A 32 2.75 -7.57 19.21
C ASP A 32 2.68 -6.07 18.90
N ALA A 33 3.53 -5.58 17.99
CA ALA A 33 3.48 -4.20 17.56
C ALA A 33 2.12 -3.84 16.93
N ALA A 34 1.49 -4.78 16.22
CA ALA A 34 0.17 -4.55 15.64
C ALA A 34 -0.92 -4.36 16.71
N GLY A 35 -0.92 -5.19 17.76
CA GLY A 35 -1.83 -5.03 18.90
C GLY A 35 -1.60 -3.72 19.65
N LEU A 36 -0.34 -3.39 19.94
CA LEU A 36 0.04 -2.15 20.63
C LEU A 36 -0.33 -0.89 19.83
N ALA A 37 -0.10 -0.92 18.52
CA ALA A 37 -0.47 0.17 17.62
C ALA A 37 -1.99 0.34 17.54
N GLY A 38 -2.75 -0.76 17.55
CA GLY A 38 -4.22 -0.75 17.59
C GLY A 38 -4.75 -0.06 18.84
N GLU A 39 -4.24 -0.44 20.01
CA GLU A 39 -4.62 0.20 21.27
C GLU A 39 -4.23 1.68 21.28
N ARG A 40 -3.03 2.03 20.78
CA ARG A 40 -2.58 3.42 20.74
C ARG A 40 -3.44 4.30 19.82
N ALA A 41 -3.85 3.76 18.68
CA ALA A 41 -4.75 4.43 17.74
C ALA A 41 -6.16 4.58 18.33
N ALA A 42 -6.66 3.60 19.07
CA ALA A 42 -7.94 3.70 19.77
C ALA A 42 -7.92 4.81 20.84
N LEU A 43 -6.83 4.91 21.62
CA LEU A 43 -6.69 6.02 22.59
C LEU A 43 -6.63 7.39 21.91
N ALA A 44 -5.97 7.49 20.74
CA ALA A 44 -5.95 8.71 19.95
C ALA A 44 -7.34 9.10 19.43
N LEU A 45 -8.11 8.12 18.94
CA LEU A 45 -9.49 8.33 18.52
C LEU A 45 -10.36 8.84 19.66
N LEU A 46 -10.27 8.22 20.83
CA LEU A 46 -11.04 8.63 22.01
C LEU A 46 -10.69 10.05 22.47
N GLU A 47 -9.39 10.38 22.46
CA GLU A 47 -8.90 11.74 22.75
C GLU A 47 -9.47 12.76 21.76
N ASP A 48 -9.41 12.48 20.46
CA ASP A 48 -9.93 13.37 19.42
C ASP A 48 -11.47 13.50 19.47
N ALA A 49 -12.16 12.49 20.01
CA ALA A 49 -13.60 12.52 20.28
C ALA A 49 -13.95 13.24 21.61
N GLY A 50 -12.98 13.78 22.34
CA GLY A 50 -13.19 14.53 23.57
C GLY A 50 -13.30 13.68 24.84
N HIS A 51 -12.96 12.40 24.79
CA HIS A 51 -12.94 11.53 25.97
C HIS A 51 -11.58 11.56 26.67
N ALA A 52 -11.57 11.84 27.97
CA ALA A 52 -10.35 11.79 28.77
C ALA A 52 -9.72 10.38 28.76
N GLN A 53 -8.45 10.29 28.40
CA GLN A 53 -7.71 9.03 28.33
C GLN A 53 -6.50 9.01 29.28
N PRO A 54 -6.11 7.83 29.82
CA PRO A 54 -4.93 7.72 30.67
C PRO A 54 -3.63 8.01 29.90
N ALA A 55 -3.06 9.21 30.07
CA ALA A 55 -1.80 9.62 29.44
C ALA A 55 -0.62 8.68 29.77
N GLN A 56 -0.66 8.01 30.93
CA GLN A 56 0.34 7.00 31.30
C GLN A 56 0.29 5.78 30.37
N ARG A 57 -0.90 5.32 29.98
CA ARG A 57 -1.04 4.14 29.12
C ARG A 57 -0.53 4.44 27.71
N ALA A 58 -0.88 5.61 27.15
CA ALA A 58 -0.37 6.05 25.86
C ALA A 58 1.17 6.05 25.82
N ARG A 59 1.82 6.62 26.85
CA ARG A 59 3.29 6.63 26.98
C ARG A 59 3.90 5.23 27.08
N GLN A 60 3.26 4.32 27.83
CA GLN A 60 3.72 2.92 27.90
C GLN A 60 3.66 2.21 26.55
N LEU A 61 2.57 2.41 25.81
CA LEU A 61 2.40 1.83 24.47
C LEU A 61 3.47 2.35 23.50
N GLU A 62 3.72 3.67 23.52
CA GLU A 62 4.74 4.31 22.69
C GLU A 62 6.15 3.78 23.01
N ALA A 63 6.49 3.63 24.29
CA ALA A 63 7.77 3.04 24.70
C ALA A 63 7.94 1.60 24.21
N ARG A 64 6.88 0.77 24.29
CA ARG A 64 6.91 -0.61 23.79
C ARG A 64 7.00 -0.67 22.27
N LEU A 65 6.29 0.20 21.55
CA LEU A 65 6.39 0.30 20.09
C LEU A 65 7.80 0.72 19.65
N ALA A 66 8.42 1.67 20.35
CA ALA A 66 9.81 2.07 20.10
C ALA A 66 10.79 0.90 20.33
N ALA A 67 10.57 0.09 21.37
CA ALA A 67 11.38 -1.10 21.62
C ALA A 67 11.25 -2.15 20.51
N ASN A 68 10.03 -2.42 20.03
CA ASN A 68 9.78 -3.30 18.89
C ASN A 68 10.45 -2.79 17.61
N GLY A 69 10.42 -1.46 17.39
CA GLY A 69 11.06 -0.83 16.24
C GLY A 69 12.56 -1.14 16.12
N ARG A 70 13.28 -1.25 17.26
CA ARG A 70 14.72 -1.60 17.25
C ARG A 70 14.99 -3.00 16.71
N VAL A 71 14.12 -3.96 17.03
CA VAL A 71 14.24 -5.35 16.52
C VAL A 71 13.98 -5.37 15.01
N ARG A 72 12.94 -4.68 14.56
CA ARG A 72 12.67 -4.51 13.12
C ARG A 72 13.87 -3.90 12.40
N ASP A 73 14.43 -2.81 12.91
CA ASP A 73 15.58 -2.15 12.28
C ASP A 73 16.80 -3.07 12.22
N ALA A 74 16.98 -3.99 13.19
CA ALA A 74 18.02 -5.01 13.13
C ALA A 74 17.74 -6.06 12.03
N LEU A 75 16.49 -6.51 11.90
CA LEU A 75 16.08 -7.45 10.85
C LEU A 75 16.23 -6.86 9.45
N GLU A 76 15.82 -5.60 9.25
CA GLU A 76 15.98 -4.89 7.97
C GLU A 76 17.46 -4.76 7.57
N ARG A 77 18.37 -4.60 8.55
CA ARG A 77 19.82 -4.59 8.28
C ARG A 77 20.39 -5.98 7.98
N ALA A 78 19.88 -7.01 8.66
CA ALA A 78 20.36 -8.39 8.46
C ALA A 78 19.85 -9.00 7.15
N PHE A 79 18.66 -8.59 6.70
CA PHE A 79 17.99 -9.08 5.50
C PHE A 79 17.56 -7.90 4.61
N PRO A 80 18.51 -7.22 3.95
CA PRO A 80 18.20 -6.10 3.07
C PRO A 80 17.34 -6.57 1.90
N PHE A 81 16.43 -5.69 1.46
CA PHE A 81 15.67 -5.92 0.24
C PHE A 81 16.61 -5.84 -0.97
N PRO A 82 16.51 -6.76 -1.96
CA PRO A 82 17.39 -6.75 -3.13
C PRO A 82 16.97 -5.62 -4.08
N GLU A 83 17.57 -4.44 -3.97
CA GLU A 83 17.14 -3.24 -4.73
C GLU A 83 17.22 -3.42 -6.26
N ASP A 84 18.15 -4.25 -6.75
CA ASP A 84 18.38 -4.44 -8.20
C ASP A 84 17.59 -5.59 -8.84
N TRP A 85 16.70 -6.24 -8.09
CA TRP A 85 15.96 -7.43 -8.59
C TRP A 85 15.22 -7.17 -9.92
N ALA A 86 14.73 -5.95 -10.15
CA ALA A 86 14.01 -5.58 -11.36
C ALA A 86 14.90 -5.56 -12.61
N ALA A 87 16.22 -5.41 -12.45
CA ALA A 87 17.20 -5.56 -13.52
C ALA A 87 17.39 -7.04 -13.89
N ASP A 88 17.45 -7.91 -12.88
CA ASP A 88 17.89 -9.30 -13.02
C ASP A 88 16.78 -10.26 -13.48
N ILE A 89 15.51 -9.86 -13.39
CA ILE A 89 14.41 -10.72 -13.86
C ILE A 89 14.39 -10.84 -15.39
N ALA A 90 14.10 -12.07 -15.86
CA ALA A 90 13.93 -12.38 -17.27
C ALA A 90 12.65 -11.73 -17.85
N ASP A 91 12.66 -11.42 -19.14
CA ASP A 91 11.54 -10.74 -19.82
C ASP A 91 10.24 -11.54 -19.86
N ASP A 92 10.31 -12.87 -19.76
CA ASP A 92 9.16 -13.78 -19.66
C ASP A 92 8.59 -13.90 -18.24
N THR A 93 9.25 -13.29 -17.25
CA THR A 93 8.80 -13.29 -15.85
C THR A 93 7.45 -12.58 -15.75
N VAL A 94 6.43 -13.31 -15.33
CA VAL A 94 5.07 -12.75 -15.15
C VAL A 94 5.05 -11.82 -13.94
N VAL A 95 4.80 -10.53 -14.19
CA VAL A 95 4.64 -9.50 -13.15
C VAL A 95 3.17 -9.41 -12.73
N CYS A 96 2.24 -9.50 -13.68
CA CYS A 96 0.80 -9.47 -13.40
C CYS A 96 0.13 -10.79 -13.78
N ARG A 97 -0.06 -11.67 -12.80
CA ARG A 97 -0.74 -12.96 -13.02
C ARG A 97 -2.17 -12.82 -13.57
N CYS A 98 -2.91 -11.79 -13.19
CA CYS A 98 -4.32 -11.68 -13.59
C CYS A 98 -4.51 -11.27 -15.05
N GLU A 99 -3.56 -10.53 -15.62
CA GLU A 99 -3.62 -10.01 -17.01
C GLU A 99 -2.47 -10.59 -17.86
N GLU A 100 -1.74 -11.57 -17.31
CA GLU A 100 -0.62 -12.27 -17.93
C GLU A 100 0.49 -11.33 -18.47
N VAL A 101 0.70 -10.20 -17.79
CA VAL A 101 1.71 -9.20 -18.20
C VAL A 101 3.08 -9.59 -17.67
N THR A 102 4.07 -9.66 -18.56
CA THR A 102 5.46 -9.98 -18.21
C THR A 102 6.32 -8.74 -18.02
N ALA A 103 7.51 -8.91 -17.43
CA ALA A 103 8.51 -7.85 -17.29
C ALA A 103 8.91 -7.26 -18.66
N GLY A 104 9.09 -8.10 -19.67
CA GLY A 104 9.39 -7.69 -21.03
C GLY A 104 8.29 -6.85 -21.67
N THR A 105 7.00 -7.18 -21.43
CA THR A 105 5.88 -6.33 -21.87
C THR A 105 5.97 -4.92 -21.27
N LEU A 106 6.30 -4.81 -19.98
CA LEU A 106 6.43 -3.52 -19.31
C LEU A 106 7.62 -2.72 -19.89
N ARG A 107 8.79 -3.35 -20.00
CA ARG A 107 10.01 -2.73 -20.56
C ARG A 107 9.77 -2.26 -22.00
N ALA A 108 9.21 -3.11 -22.86
CA ALA A 108 8.88 -2.77 -24.24
C ALA A 108 7.90 -1.60 -24.33
N ALA A 109 6.88 -1.54 -23.47
CA ALA A 109 5.96 -0.41 -23.42
C ALA A 109 6.65 0.91 -23.01
N VAL A 110 7.58 0.86 -22.06
CA VAL A 110 8.39 2.03 -21.66
C VAL A 110 9.25 2.50 -22.83
N HIS A 111 10.02 1.62 -23.44
CA HIS A 111 10.92 1.97 -24.55
C HIS A 111 10.16 2.44 -25.80
N GLY A 112 9.04 1.81 -26.14
CA GLY A 112 8.26 2.13 -27.33
C GLY A 112 7.40 3.39 -27.22
N THR A 113 7.00 3.78 -26.00
CA THR A 113 6.02 4.88 -25.80
C THR A 113 6.51 6.02 -24.93
N GLY A 114 7.66 5.85 -24.25
CA GLY A 114 8.17 6.81 -23.27
C GLY A 114 7.33 6.90 -22.00
N ALA A 115 6.58 5.86 -21.64
CA ALA A 115 5.80 5.86 -20.40
C ALA A 115 6.72 5.93 -19.18
N ARG A 116 6.55 6.97 -18.33
CA ARG A 116 7.34 7.16 -17.10
C ARG A 116 6.52 7.15 -15.81
N GLU A 117 5.23 6.83 -15.91
CA GLU A 117 4.29 6.86 -14.79
C GLU A 117 3.43 5.58 -14.79
N LEU A 118 3.18 5.03 -13.61
CA LEU A 118 2.62 3.69 -13.46
C LEU A 118 1.16 3.56 -13.93
N ASN A 119 0.33 4.59 -13.77
CA ASN A 119 -1.03 4.58 -14.31
C ASN A 119 -1.05 4.70 -15.85
N ARG A 120 -0.09 5.42 -16.46
CA ARG A 120 0.12 5.40 -17.91
C ARG A 120 0.55 4.02 -18.40
N LEU A 121 1.49 3.38 -17.70
CA LEU A 121 1.90 2.01 -18.01
C LEU A 121 0.72 1.02 -17.87
N LYS A 122 -0.11 1.16 -16.83
CA LYS A 122 -1.38 0.43 -16.66
C LYS A 122 -2.31 0.60 -17.86
N ALA A 123 -2.47 1.80 -18.39
CA ALA A 123 -3.34 2.04 -19.53
C ALA A 123 -2.82 1.35 -20.81
N LEU A 124 -1.50 1.27 -20.98
CA LEU A 124 -0.86 0.68 -22.16
C LEU A 124 -0.76 -0.85 -22.10
N THR A 125 -0.60 -1.42 -20.91
CA THR A 125 -0.26 -2.85 -20.72
C THR A 125 -1.30 -3.63 -19.95
N ARG A 126 -2.32 -2.96 -19.40
CA ARG A 126 -3.32 -3.51 -18.48
C ARG A 126 -2.78 -3.97 -17.11
N VAL A 127 -1.51 -3.72 -16.79
CA VAL A 127 -0.94 -4.08 -15.48
C VAL A 127 -1.80 -3.54 -14.33
N GLY A 128 -2.22 -4.44 -13.44
CA GLY A 128 -3.07 -4.10 -12.30
C GLY A 128 -4.55 -3.91 -12.60
N MET A 129 -5.04 -4.24 -13.80
CA MET A 129 -6.47 -4.20 -14.16
C MET A 129 -7.25 -5.47 -13.79
N GLY A 130 -6.58 -6.57 -13.47
CA GLY A 130 -7.26 -7.83 -13.14
C GLY A 130 -7.94 -7.84 -11.77
N ARG A 131 -8.50 -8.99 -11.36
CA ARG A 131 -9.32 -9.12 -10.13
C ARG A 131 -8.62 -8.65 -8.84
N CYS A 132 -7.29 -8.71 -8.79
CA CYS A 132 -6.52 -8.23 -7.64
C CYS A 132 -6.40 -6.69 -7.58
N GLN A 133 -6.74 -5.98 -8.66
CA GLN A 133 -6.68 -4.52 -8.79
C GLN A 133 -5.29 -3.96 -8.42
N GLY A 134 -4.23 -4.65 -8.85
CA GLY A 134 -2.85 -4.22 -8.62
C GLY A 134 -2.29 -4.53 -7.23
N ARG A 135 -3.03 -5.17 -6.33
CA ARG A 135 -2.52 -5.53 -4.99
C ARG A 135 -1.31 -6.46 -5.00
N MET A 136 -1.24 -7.35 -6.00
CA MET A 136 -0.15 -8.31 -6.12
C MET A 136 1.01 -7.77 -6.97
N CYS A 137 0.70 -7.08 -8.08
CA CYS A 137 1.70 -6.69 -9.06
C CYS A 137 2.13 -5.22 -8.96
N GLY A 138 1.42 -4.37 -8.20
CA GLY A 138 1.61 -2.92 -8.25
C GLY A 138 2.99 -2.46 -7.79
N ALA A 139 3.51 -3.03 -6.70
CA ALA A 139 4.87 -2.74 -6.24
C ALA A 139 5.90 -3.25 -7.23
N GLY A 140 5.78 -4.50 -7.70
CA GLY A 140 6.70 -5.07 -8.67
C GLY A 140 6.73 -4.32 -10.01
N ALA A 141 5.57 -3.90 -10.50
CA ALA A 141 5.46 -3.12 -11.72
C ALA A 141 6.06 -1.70 -11.57
N ALA A 142 5.97 -1.10 -10.38
CA ALA A 142 6.64 0.17 -10.09
C ALA A 142 8.16 0.04 -10.16
N GLU A 143 8.73 -1.01 -9.55
CA GLU A 143 10.18 -1.28 -9.60
C GLU A 143 10.67 -1.51 -11.04
N VAL A 144 9.97 -2.33 -11.82
CA VAL A 144 10.32 -2.57 -13.24
C VAL A 144 10.25 -1.29 -14.07
N LEU A 145 9.21 -0.46 -13.86
CA LEU A 145 9.07 0.83 -14.54
C LEU A 145 10.17 1.80 -14.12
N ALA A 146 10.46 1.89 -12.82
CA ALA A 146 11.48 2.76 -12.26
C ALA A 146 12.86 2.44 -12.83
N HIS A 147 13.22 1.15 -12.82
CA HIS A 147 14.45 0.67 -13.43
C HIS A 147 14.52 1.01 -14.93
N ALA A 148 13.49 0.67 -15.70
CA ALA A 148 13.44 0.97 -17.14
C ALA A 148 13.51 2.47 -17.47
N CYS A 149 13.09 3.33 -16.53
CA CYS A 149 13.14 4.79 -16.66
C CYS A 149 14.42 5.44 -16.12
N GLY A 150 15.34 4.67 -15.52
CA GLY A 150 16.49 5.19 -14.79
C GLY A 150 16.09 6.09 -13.61
N ALA A 151 14.98 5.78 -12.94
CA ALA A 151 14.43 6.56 -11.82
C ALA A 151 14.31 5.69 -10.57
N GLY A 152 14.20 6.32 -9.40
CA GLY A 152 13.83 5.62 -8.16
C GLY A 152 12.33 5.25 -8.14
N PRO A 153 11.91 4.24 -7.36
CA PRO A 153 10.51 3.79 -7.28
C PRO A 153 9.52 4.89 -6.89
N ASP A 154 9.96 5.86 -6.08
CA ASP A 154 9.14 7.03 -5.71
C ASP A 154 8.84 7.96 -6.91
N GLY A 155 9.67 7.93 -7.96
CA GLY A 155 9.57 8.81 -9.13
C GLY A 155 8.51 8.40 -10.15
N VAL A 156 8.02 7.16 -10.10
CA VAL A 156 7.07 6.61 -11.10
C VAL A 156 5.63 6.53 -10.60
N GLY A 157 5.40 6.93 -9.35
CA GLY A 157 4.10 6.93 -8.71
C GLY A 157 3.59 5.53 -8.32
N ARG A 158 2.28 5.42 -8.11
CA ARG A 158 1.62 4.17 -7.71
C ARG A 158 0.31 3.98 -8.46
N LEU A 159 -0.16 2.73 -8.52
CA LEU A 159 -1.50 2.44 -9.02
C LEU A 159 -2.53 3.10 -8.10
N ARG A 160 -3.39 3.94 -8.69
CA ARG A 160 -4.46 4.60 -7.93
C ARG A 160 -5.55 3.60 -7.60
N GLY A 161 -5.85 3.47 -6.30
CA GLY A 161 -7.00 2.71 -5.83
C GLY A 161 -8.30 3.39 -6.23
N GLN A 162 -9.31 2.60 -6.60
CA GLN A 162 -10.65 3.07 -6.96
C GLN A 162 -11.69 2.23 -6.22
N PRO A 163 -12.86 2.81 -5.89
CA PRO A 163 -13.97 2.02 -5.38
C PRO A 163 -14.54 1.10 -6.48
N PRO A 164 -15.02 -0.10 -6.12
CA PRO A 164 -14.91 -0.74 -4.81
C PRO A 164 -13.49 -1.34 -4.59
N VAL A 165 -12.97 -1.24 -3.36
CA VAL A 165 -11.61 -1.71 -3.01
C VAL A 165 -11.43 -3.22 -3.25
N LYS A 166 -12.50 -3.99 -3.09
CA LYS A 166 -12.60 -5.40 -3.49
C LYS A 166 -13.79 -5.55 -4.43
N PRO A 167 -13.73 -6.46 -5.42
CA PRO A 167 -14.89 -6.77 -6.24
C PRO A 167 -16.07 -7.20 -5.36
N ILE A 168 -17.21 -6.57 -5.58
CA ILE A 168 -18.48 -6.91 -4.94
C ILE A 168 -19.46 -7.32 -6.05
N PRO A 169 -20.28 -8.36 -5.83
CA PRO A 169 -21.38 -8.71 -6.71
C PRO A 169 -22.30 -7.50 -6.99
N VAL A 170 -22.75 -7.37 -8.24
CA VAL A 170 -23.58 -6.22 -8.67
C VAL A 170 -24.96 -6.27 -8.02
N ASP A 171 -25.52 -7.47 -7.84
CA ASP A 171 -26.80 -7.70 -7.18
C ASP A 171 -26.83 -7.10 -5.76
N ILE A 172 -25.75 -7.23 -4.98
CA ILE A 172 -25.63 -6.63 -3.64
C ILE A 172 -25.71 -5.10 -3.67
N VAL A 173 -25.17 -4.46 -4.72
CA VAL A 173 -25.18 -3.00 -4.86
C VAL A 173 -26.52 -2.49 -5.41
N CYS A 174 -27.29 -3.35 -6.09
CA CYS A 174 -28.55 -3.00 -6.73
C CYS A 174 -29.81 -3.35 -5.92
N LEU A 175 -29.66 -3.78 -4.65
CA LEU A 175 -30.78 -4.23 -3.81
C LEU A 175 -31.89 -3.18 -3.61
N ASP A 176 -31.56 -1.89 -3.72
CA ASP A 176 -32.52 -0.78 -3.53
C ASP A 176 -33.09 -0.19 -4.83
N ARG A 177 -32.86 -0.80 -5.99
CA ARG A 177 -33.52 -0.38 -7.26
C ARG A 177 -34.89 -1.04 -7.45
N THR A 178 -35.69 -1.10 -6.39
CA THR A 178 -37.13 -1.33 -6.55
C THR A 178 -37.76 -0.04 -7.08
N GLU A 179 -38.24 -0.11 -8.31
CA GLU A 179 -38.98 0.92 -9.06
C GLU A 179 -38.14 1.99 -9.78
N LYS A 180 -38.16 1.87 -11.11
CA LYS A 180 -37.87 2.96 -12.04
C LYS A 180 -38.94 4.02 -11.80
N ALA A 181 -38.60 5.16 -11.19
CA ALA A 181 -39.50 6.31 -11.19
C ALA A 181 -39.94 6.57 -12.65
N ALA A 182 -41.24 6.43 -12.91
CA ALA A 182 -41.82 6.67 -14.21
C ALA A 182 -41.51 8.12 -14.66
N PRO A 183 -41.35 8.36 -15.97
CA PRO A 183 -40.94 9.66 -16.52
C PRO A 183 -41.90 10.80 -16.18
#